data_AF-A0A8H7TJW1-F1
#
_entry.id   AF-A0A8H7TJW1-F1
#
_cell.length_a   1.000
_cell.length_b   1.000
_cell.length_c   1.000
_cell.angle_alpha   90.00
_cell.angle_beta   90.00
_cell.angle_gamma   90.00
#
_symmetry.space_group_name_H-M   'P 1'
#
loop_
_entity.id
_entity.type
_entity.pdbx_description
1 polymer ?
#
loop_
_entity_poly.entity_id
_entity_poly.type
_entity_poly.pdbx_seq_one_letter_code
_entity_poly.pdbx_strand_id
1 'polypeptide(L)'
;MCSWIKGICTKMSASFGQSRQLSGDVVAIEVSGNGKTFKVHKNLLCDKVPVFAAMFKGNFQEASTGLAKLPEDDEKAFEYFIGWLYRGALDPTTDCGHLLNLYGFAKKYDLVSLMDLTIDTMIKYLVAANILLTGFDVDHIYRITHEK
;
A
#
# COMPACT_ATOMS: atom_id res chain seq x y z
N MET A 1 3.59 10.46 13.35
CA MET A 1 2.58 9.44 13.79
C MET A 1 1.24 10.11 14.11
N CYS A 2 0.24 9.99 13.23
CA CYS A 2 -1.12 10.48 13.49
C CYS A 2 -1.86 9.60 14.51
N SER A 3 -2.43 10.20 15.57
CA SER A 3 -2.96 9.54 16.78
C SER A 3 -4.12 8.53 16.62
N TRP A 4 -4.61 8.26 15.42
CA TRP A 4 -5.86 7.49 15.23
C TRP A 4 -5.67 6.02 14.78
N ILE A 5 -4.43 5.58 14.55
CA ILE A 5 -4.13 4.25 13.94
C ILE A 5 -4.25 3.07 14.93
N LYS A 6 -4.38 3.30 16.24
CA LYS A 6 -4.30 2.22 17.25
C LYS A 6 -5.56 1.35 17.43
N GLY A 7 -6.59 1.49 16.60
CA GLY A 7 -7.92 0.92 16.89
C GLY A 7 -8.44 -0.21 16.01
N ILE A 8 -7.81 -0.55 14.88
CA ILE A 8 -8.44 -1.43 13.88
C ILE A 8 -7.59 -2.67 13.65
N CYS A 9 -7.76 -3.67 14.50
CA CYS A 9 -7.33 -5.03 14.23
C CYS A 9 -8.47 -5.97 14.57
N THR A 10 -9.25 -6.37 13.57
CA THR A 10 -10.16 -7.51 13.69
C THR A 10 -10.08 -8.30 12.40
N LYS A 11 -9.66 -9.55 12.55
CA LYS A 11 -9.48 -10.54 11.48
C LYS A 11 -10.74 -10.64 10.62
N MET A 12 -10.58 -10.53 9.30
CA MET A 12 -11.57 -11.02 8.34
C MET A 12 -10.87 -11.75 7.20
N SER A 13 -11.29 -13.00 7.02
CA SER A 13 -10.86 -13.89 5.94
C SER A 13 -11.19 -13.27 4.59
N ALA A 14 -10.20 -13.15 3.72
CA ALA A 14 -10.39 -12.74 2.34
C ALA A 14 -11.14 -13.83 1.57
N SER A 15 -12.42 -13.58 1.25
CA SER A 15 -13.13 -14.32 0.21
C SER A 15 -12.62 -13.88 -1.15
N PHE A 16 -11.99 -14.82 -1.85
CA PHE A 16 -11.51 -14.66 -3.22
C PHE A 16 -12.70 -14.84 -4.16
N GLY A 17 -13.19 -13.73 -4.74
CA GLY A 17 -14.15 -13.77 -5.84
C GLY A 17 -15.34 -12.83 -5.68
N GLN A 18 -15.13 -11.54 -5.93
CA GLN A 18 -16.19 -10.65 -6.39
C GLN A 18 -15.67 -9.78 -7.53
N SER A 19 -16.50 -9.61 -8.57
CA SER A 19 -16.25 -8.76 -9.73
C SER A 19 -15.78 -7.38 -9.28
N ARG A 20 -14.60 -6.93 -9.73
CA ARG A 20 -14.09 -5.58 -9.42
C ARG A 20 -15.01 -4.56 -10.09
N GLN A 21 -15.96 -4.02 -9.32
CA GLN A 21 -16.84 -2.96 -9.79
C GLN A 21 -16.00 -1.68 -9.94
N LEU A 22 -15.55 -1.41 -11.16
CA LEU A 22 -14.91 -0.14 -11.53
C LEU A 22 -15.94 0.96 -11.82
N SER A 23 -17.24 0.62 -11.75
CA SER A 23 -18.32 1.60 -11.72
C SER A 23 -18.48 2.12 -10.29
N GLY A 24 -18.44 3.45 -10.11
CA GLY A 24 -18.66 4.09 -8.81
C GLY A 24 -17.80 5.33 -8.57
N ASP A 25 -17.90 5.85 -7.34
CA ASP A 25 -17.22 7.08 -6.92
C ASP A 25 -15.70 6.96 -6.99
N VAL A 26 -15.05 8.07 -7.38
CA VAL A 26 -13.60 8.22 -7.37
C VAL A 26 -13.21 9.12 -6.20
N VAL A 27 -12.26 8.65 -5.39
CA VAL A 27 -11.67 9.41 -4.30
C VAL A 27 -10.29 9.93 -4.67
N ALA A 28 -9.90 11.05 -4.06
CA ALA A 28 -8.60 11.67 -4.21
C ALA A 28 -7.73 11.38 -2.98
N ILE A 29 -6.47 11.03 -3.20
CA ILE A 29 -5.50 10.75 -2.12
C ILE A 29 -4.26 11.59 -2.36
N GLU A 30 -4.00 12.53 -1.45
CA GLU A 30 -2.83 13.39 -1.45
C GLU A 30 -1.73 12.72 -0.63
N VAL A 31 -0.58 12.43 -1.25
CA VAL A 31 0.55 11.71 -0.62
C VAL A 31 1.74 12.66 -0.46
N SER A 32 2.65 12.36 0.46
CA SER A 32 3.95 13.02 0.69
C SER A 32 3.91 14.51 1.05
N GLY A 33 2.72 15.10 1.23
CA GLY A 33 2.56 16.54 1.54
C GLY A 33 3.00 17.49 0.43
N ASN A 34 3.57 16.97 -0.66
CA ASN A 34 4.07 17.73 -1.81
C ASN A 34 2.96 18.02 -2.85
N GLY A 35 1.70 17.74 -2.51
CA GLY A 35 0.53 18.02 -3.34
C GLY A 35 0.26 17.00 -4.46
N LYS A 36 1.04 15.92 -4.57
CA LYS A 36 0.70 14.87 -5.55
C LYS A 36 -0.55 14.13 -5.12
N THR A 37 -1.53 14.13 -6.02
CA THR A 37 -2.85 13.56 -5.77
C THR A 37 -3.11 12.39 -6.71
N PHE A 38 -3.50 11.25 -6.15
CA PHE A 38 -3.91 10.06 -6.87
C PHE A 38 -5.43 9.95 -6.87
N LYS A 39 -6.03 9.71 -8.05
CA LYS A 39 -7.47 9.46 -8.18
C LYS A 39 -7.73 7.96 -8.33
N VAL A 40 -8.53 7.39 -7.44
CA VAL A 40 -8.72 5.94 -7.33
C VAL A 40 -10.20 5.61 -7.15
N HIS A 41 -10.68 4.53 -7.75
CA HIS A 41 -12.04 4.06 -7.53
C HIS A 41 -12.22 3.65 -6.06
N LYS A 42 -13.20 4.27 -5.39
CA LYS A 42 -13.48 4.11 -3.96
C LYS A 42 -13.72 2.66 -3.59
N ASN A 43 -14.56 1.96 -4.36
CA ASN A 43 -14.90 0.56 -4.11
C ASN A 43 -13.66 -0.32 -4.13
N LEU A 44 -12.88 -0.23 -5.20
CA LEU A 44 -11.65 -1.00 -5.37
C LEU A 44 -10.67 -0.80 -4.19
N LEU A 45 -10.50 0.45 -3.75
CA LEU A 45 -9.61 0.78 -2.65
C LEU A 45 -10.13 0.26 -1.30
N CYS A 46 -11.41 0.50 -1.00
CA CYS A 46 -12.03 0.10 0.25
C CYS A 46 -12.12 -1.42 0.39
N ASP A 47 -12.32 -2.14 -0.71
CA ASP A 47 -12.45 -3.60 -0.69
C ASP A 47 -11.11 -4.29 -0.39
N LYS A 48 -9.99 -3.62 -0.68
CA LYS A 48 -8.63 -4.15 -0.48
C LYS A 48 -7.95 -3.65 0.77
N VAL A 49 -8.31 -2.47 1.27
CA VAL A 49 -7.62 -1.84 2.39
C VAL A 49 -8.65 -1.43 3.45
N PRO A 50 -8.73 -2.16 4.58
CA PRO A 50 -9.72 -1.89 5.62
C PRO A 50 -9.68 -0.46 6.18
N VAL A 51 -8.48 0.11 6.26
CA VAL A 51 -8.28 1.49 6.73
C VAL A 51 -8.98 2.50 5.81
N PHE A 52 -8.86 2.35 4.49
CA PHE A 52 -9.56 3.23 3.54
C PHE A 52 -11.07 2.98 3.53
N ALA A 53 -11.53 1.74 3.77
CA ALA A 53 -12.94 1.46 3.98
C ALA A 53 -13.50 2.24 5.18
N ALA A 54 -12.79 2.23 6.31
CA ALA A 54 -13.18 2.99 7.49
C ALA A 54 -13.20 4.51 7.22
N MET A 55 -12.21 5.04 6.49
CA MET A 55 -12.14 6.46 6.14
C MET A 55 -13.28 6.90 5.22
N PHE A 56 -13.52 6.19 4.12
CA PHE A 56 -14.41 6.65 3.06
C PHE A 56 -15.85 6.11 3.15
N LYS A 57 -16.10 5.02 3.88
CA LYS A 57 -17.45 4.48 4.14
C LYS A 57 -17.93 4.78 5.56
N GLY A 58 -17.08 5.32 6.43
CA GLY A 58 -17.43 5.74 7.79
C GLY A 58 -18.01 7.15 7.86
N ASN A 59 -17.98 7.73 9.06
CA ASN A 59 -18.51 9.07 9.36
C ASN A 59 -17.41 10.16 9.45
N PHE A 60 -16.26 9.92 8.84
CA PHE A 60 -15.15 10.87 8.86
C PHE A 60 -15.29 11.93 7.76
N GLN A 61 -14.52 13.02 7.87
CA GLN A 61 -14.55 14.11 6.89
C GLN A 61 -14.15 13.62 5.48
N GLU A 62 -13.31 12.60 5.42
CA GLU A 62 -12.87 11.95 4.19
C GLU A 62 -14.05 11.30 3.45
N ALA A 63 -15.06 10.79 4.17
CA ALA A 63 -16.24 10.18 3.56
C ALA A 63 -17.12 11.20 2.82
N SER A 64 -17.24 12.42 3.36
CA SER A 64 -18.03 13.49 2.74
C SER A 64 -17.25 14.27 1.68
N THR A 65 -15.95 14.47 1.88
CA THR A 65 -15.09 15.24 0.95
C THR A 65 -14.55 14.38 -0.20
N GLY A 66 -14.46 13.07 -0.02
CA GLY A 66 -13.81 12.17 -0.98
C GLY A 66 -12.29 12.40 -1.10
N LEU A 67 -11.68 13.09 -0.13
CA LEU A 67 -10.26 13.43 -0.12
C LEU A 67 -9.61 12.88 1.15
N ALA A 68 -8.54 12.11 1.01
CA ALA A 68 -7.68 11.70 2.12
C ALA A 68 -6.27 12.27 1.95
N LYS A 69 -5.61 12.60 3.07
CA LYS A 69 -4.24 13.11 3.09
C LYS A 69 -3.33 12.15 3.85
N LEU A 70 -2.23 11.76 3.21
CA LEU A 70 -1.25 10.80 3.69
C LEU A 70 0.16 11.41 3.63
N PRO A 71 0.48 12.39 4.51
CA PRO A 71 1.75 13.13 4.43
C PRO A 71 2.98 12.28 4.78
N GLU A 72 2.78 11.22 5.56
CA GLU A 72 3.86 10.33 6.05
C GLU A 72 4.15 9.17 5.08
N ASP A 73 3.36 9.03 4.01
CA ASP A 73 3.49 7.92 3.06
C ASP A 73 4.41 8.31 1.89
N ASP A 74 5.20 7.34 1.45
CA ASP A 74 6.08 7.49 0.30
C ASP A 74 5.26 7.51 -0.99
N GLU A 75 5.54 8.51 -1.83
CA GLU A 75 4.82 8.75 -3.06
C GLU A 75 5.00 7.62 -4.07
N LYS A 76 6.22 7.06 -4.17
CA LYS A 76 6.55 6.01 -5.12
C LYS A 76 5.96 4.68 -4.68
N ALA A 77 6.03 4.35 -3.39
CA ALA A 77 5.35 3.19 -2.84
C ALA A 77 3.84 3.25 -3.11
N PHE A 78 3.21 4.41 -2.93
CA PHE A 78 1.78 4.57 -3.23
C PHE A 78 1.48 4.38 -4.73
N GLU A 79 2.33 4.92 -5.62
CA GLU A 79 2.20 4.76 -7.07
C GLU A 79 2.22 3.28 -7.49
N TYR A 80 3.18 2.48 -6.97
CA TYR A 80 3.25 1.05 -7.23
C TYR A 80 2.08 0.27 -6.62
N PHE A 81 1.65 0.64 -5.40
CA PHE A 81 0.46 0.08 -4.78
C PHE A 81 -0.77 0.26 -5.67
N ILE A 82 -1.01 1.45 -6.22
CA ILE A 82 -2.13 1.69 -7.13
C ILE A 82 -2.00 0.85 -8.41
N GLY A 83 -0.80 0.77 -8.99
CA GLY A 83 -0.53 -0.09 -10.14
C GLY A 83 -0.92 -1.55 -9.87
N TRP A 84 -0.50 -2.08 -8.72
CA TRP A 84 -0.87 -3.41 -8.27
C TRP A 84 -2.37 -3.55 -7.99
N LEU A 85 -2.99 -2.54 -7.38
CA LEU A 85 -4.40 -2.56 -7.02
C LEU A 85 -5.29 -2.78 -8.26
N TYR A 86 -4.93 -2.15 -9.38
CA TYR A 86 -5.64 -2.34 -10.65
C TYR A 86 -5.23 -3.62 -11.38
N ARG A 87 -3.93 -3.92 -11.51
CA ARG A 87 -3.46 -5.04 -12.34
C ARG A 87 -3.43 -6.39 -11.64
N GLY A 88 -3.30 -6.41 -10.32
CA GLY A 88 -2.98 -7.59 -9.52
C GLY A 88 -1.52 -8.04 -9.63
N ALA A 89 -0.65 -7.26 -10.28
CA ALA A 89 0.76 -7.57 -10.49
C ALA A 89 1.62 -6.31 -10.36
N LEU A 90 2.86 -6.48 -9.91
CA LEU A 90 3.86 -5.41 -9.85
C LEU A 90 4.44 -5.11 -11.23
N ASP A 91 4.96 -3.90 -11.38
CA ASP A 91 5.72 -3.54 -12.58
C ASP A 91 7.10 -4.21 -12.54
N PRO A 92 7.50 -4.98 -13.57
CA PRO A 92 8.80 -5.65 -13.61
C PRO A 92 9.99 -4.68 -13.62
N THR A 93 9.77 -3.39 -13.90
CA THR A 93 10.80 -2.35 -13.91
C THR A 93 11.03 -1.71 -12.54
N THR A 94 10.31 -2.15 -11.50
CA THR A 94 10.47 -1.65 -10.13
C THR A 94 11.84 -2.06 -9.56
N ASP A 95 12.66 -1.10 -9.16
CA ASP A 95 13.95 -1.38 -8.50
C ASP A 95 13.80 -1.83 -7.04
N CYS A 96 14.88 -2.41 -6.50
CA CYS A 96 14.90 -2.93 -5.13
C CYS A 96 14.60 -1.87 -4.06
N GLY A 97 15.04 -0.63 -4.24
CA GLY A 97 14.79 0.44 -3.27
C GLY A 97 13.30 0.74 -3.16
N HIS A 98 12.62 0.87 -4.30
CA HIS A 98 11.18 1.05 -4.34
C HIS A 98 10.41 -0.19 -3.86
N LEU A 99 10.90 -1.41 -4.14
CA LEU A 99 10.30 -2.65 -3.60
C LEU A 99 10.38 -2.68 -2.06
N LEU A 100 11.48 -2.23 -1.46
CA LEU A 100 11.60 -2.13 0.01
C LEU A 100 10.59 -1.15 0.60
N ASN A 101 10.45 0.03 0.01
CA ASN A 101 9.46 1.02 0.44
C ASN A 101 8.03 0.50 0.26
N LEU A 102 7.76 -0.18 -0.85
CA LEU A 102 6.46 -0.82 -1.11
C LEU A 102 6.15 -1.92 -0.10
N TYR A 103 7.15 -2.70 0.32
CA TYR A 103 6.98 -3.71 1.36
C TYR A 103 6.62 -3.06 2.70
N GLY A 104 7.28 -1.97 3.07
CA GLY A 104 6.94 -1.16 4.24
C GLY A 104 5.52 -0.60 4.19
N PHE A 105 5.13 -0.06 3.03
CA PHE A 105 3.76 0.41 2.79
C PHE A 105 2.74 -0.73 2.93
N ALA A 106 2.99 -1.87 2.29
CA ALA A 106 2.12 -3.03 2.36
C ALA A 106 1.98 -3.54 3.80
N LYS A 107 3.07 -3.54 4.58
CA LYS A 107 3.05 -3.87 6.02
C LYS A 107 2.21 -2.88 6.83
N LYS A 108 2.38 -1.57 6.59
CA LYS A 108 1.64 -0.50 7.27
C LYS A 108 0.12 -0.64 7.10
N TYR A 109 -0.32 -1.03 5.90
CA TYR A 109 -1.74 -1.19 5.55
C TYR A 109 -2.25 -2.65 5.64
N ASP A 110 -1.43 -3.56 6.19
CA ASP A 110 -1.75 -4.99 6.37
C ASP A 110 -2.14 -5.73 5.07
N LEU A 111 -1.40 -5.46 3.99
CA LEU A 111 -1.63 -6.01 2.65
C LEU A 111 -0.76 -7.24 2.40
N VAL A 112 -1.12 -8.38 3.01
CA VAL A 112 -0.32 -9.62 2.96
C VAL A 112 0.03 -10.06 1.54
N SER A 113 -0.95 -10.10 0.63
CA SER A 113 -0.69 -10.52 -0.76
C SER A 113 0.27 -9.57 -1.51
N LEU A 114 0.31 -8.30 -1.13
CA LEU A 114 1.26 -7.34 -1.71
C LEU A 114 2.65 -7.50 -1.09
N MET A 115 2.73 -7.77 0.22
CA MET A 115 3.99 -8.10 0.90
C MET A 115 4.67 -9.31 0.24
N ASP A 116 3.93 -10.40 0.06
CA ASP A 116 4.44 -11.65 -0.55
C ASP A 116 4.94 -11.38 -1.98
N LEU A 117 4.13 -10.74 -2.81
CA LEU A 117 4.49 -10.43 -4.19
C LEU A 117 5.73 -9.52 -4.29
N THR A 118 5.88 -8.58 -3.36
CA THR A 118 7.01 -7.65 -3.32
C THR A 118 8.30 -8.40 -2.97
N ILE A 119 8.26 -9.27 -1.95
CA ILE A 119 9.41 -10.11 -1.58
C ILE A 119 9.77 -11.08 -2.71
N ASP A 120 8.78 -11.75 -3.31
CA ASP A 120 9.01 -12.67 -4.43
C ASP A 120 9.71 -11.98 -5.60
N THR A 121 9.31 -10.74 -5.91
CA THR A 121 9.89 -9.94 -6.98
C THR A 121 11.33 -9.53 -6.63
N MET A 122 11.56 -9.12 -5.38
CA MET A 122 12.89 -8.74 -4.89
C MET A 122 13.86 -9.93 -4.91
N ILE A 123 13.44 -11.10 -4.41
CA ILE A 123 14.26 -12.32 -4.42
C ILE A 123 14.64 -12.70 -5.85
N LYS A 124 13.69 -12.65 -6.80
CA LYS A 124 13.99 -12.93 -8.22
C LYS A 124 15.07 -12.01 -8.77
N TYR A 125 14.99 -10.71 -8.46
CA TYR A 125 15.99 -9.74 -8.88
C TYR A 125 17.36 -10.05 -8.28
N LEU A 126 17.43 -10.29 -6.97
CA LEU A 126 18.67 -10.59 -6.26
C LEU A 126 19.35 -11.87 -6.78
N VAL A 127 18.56 -12.92 -7.03
CA VAL A 127 19.05 -14.18 -7.61
C VAL A 127 19.54 -13.97 -9.03
N ALA A 128 18.79 -13.25 -9.87
CA ALA A 128 19.18 -13.01 -11.27
C ALA A 128 20.44 -12.13 -11.38
N ALA A 129 20.60 -11.16 -10.48
CA ALA A 129 21.77 -10.28 -10.43
C ALA A 129 22.96 -10.89 -9.65
N ASN A 130 22.78 -12.05 -9.00
CA ASN A 130 23.74 -12.68 -8.09
C ASN A 130 24.21 -11.71 -6.98
N ILE A 131 23.26 -10.96 -6.41
CA ILE A 131 23.49 -9.97 -5.34
C ILE A 131 23.04 -10.59 -4.02
N LEU A 132 23.90 -10.51 -3.01
CA LEU A 132 23.53 -10.81 -1.62
C LEU A 132 22.95 -9.56 -0.97
N LEU A 133 21.91 -9.75 -0.13
CA LEU A 133 21.47 -8.69 0.78
C LEU A 133 22.62 -8.35 1.72
N THR A 134 22.93 -7.07 1.84
CA THR A 134 23.92 -6.58 2.79
C THR A 134 23.29 -6.49 4.18
N GLY A 135 24.14 -6.40 5.22
CA GLY A 135 23.65 -6.13 6.57
C GLY A 135 22.86 -4.82 6.67
N PHE A 136 23.17 -3.83 5.83
CA PHE A 136 22.43 -2.58 5.73
C PHE A 136 21.01 -2.79 5.21
N ASP A 137 20.83 -3.64 4.19
CA ASP A 137 19.50 -3.94 3.64
C ASP A 137 18.63 -4.66 4.68
N VAL A 138 19.22 -5.62 5.41
CA VAL A 138 18.52 -6.36 6.47
C VAL A 138 18.13 -5.44 7.62
N ASP A 139 19.04 -4.56 8.05
CA ASP A 139 18.75 -3.54 9.07
C ASP A 139 17.66 -2.59 8.59
N HIS A 140 17.71 -2.13 7.34
CA HIS A 140 16.68 -1.28 6.76
C HIS A 140 15.29 -1.94 6.75
N ILE A 141 15.20 -3.20 6.31
CA ILE A 141 13.95 -4.00 6.37
C ILE A 141 13.45 -4.12 7.83
N TYR A 142 14.35 -4.38 8.76
CA TYR A 142 14.01 -4.49 10.18
C TYR A 142 13.42 -3.18 10.71
N ARG A 143 14.08 -2.04 10.45
CA ARG A 143 13.60 -0.72 10.88
C ARG A 143 12.24 -0.40 10.27
N ILE A 144 12.05 -0.62 8.97
CA ILE A 144 10.77 -0.42 8.29
C ILE A 144 9.64 -1.25 8.93
N THR A 145 9.95 -2.44 9.44
CA THR A 145 8.94 -3.37 9.97
C THR A 145 8.70 -3.27 11.48
N HIS A 146 9.69 -2.80 12.26
CA HIS A 146 9.68 -2.86 13.72
C HIS A 146 9.95 -1.53 14.43
N GLU A 147 10.61 -0.55 13.80
CA GLU A 147 10.69 0.79 14.37
C GLU A 147 9.42 1.57 14.01
N LYS A 148 8.68 1.96 15.06
CA LYS A 148 7.61 2.95 14.99
C LYS A 148 8.00 4.12 15.87
#